data_AF-A0A327QHG6-F1
#
_entry.id   AF-A0A327QHG6-F1
#
_cell.length_a   1.000
_cell.length_b   1.000
_cell.length_c   1.000
_cell.angle_alpha   90.00
_cell.angle_beta   90.00
_cell.angle_gamma   90.00
#
_symmetry.space_group_name_H-M   'P 1'
#
loop_
_entity.id
_entity.type
_entity.pdbx_description
1 polymer ?
#
loop_
_entity_poly.entity_id
_entity_poly.type
_entity_poly.pdbx_seq_one_letter_code
_entity_poly.pdbx_strand_id
1 'polypeptide(L)'
;MKCKILLVLLGLMLSYVAEAQVTSDTIQIRSLIIVRNKDTRNRNTFKMYNDTAYMRNKLKKNLHTRFFVFDIGFNNYIDRSQYGSAMVAARYPYNNYGLQGSIATTNDQTYYKYDYTGVGLNTFAPRAGSEPLTPSEFKLITGKSINVNVWLMMQRLNLRKHKLNLIYALGLEMNNYRYARNISYKPGYPTQIVRDTIDFSKNKLYTGYLSVPLMLNYNSNPARPSRAFEASFGVMGGYLVKARTKQVSEEYGKVKQNDEFNLNKWRLALTSEIGYGPVKLYGNFSLTPLHDYGLEQYPFSIGFRFNGF
;
A
#
# COMPACT_ATOMS: atom_id res chain seq x y z
N MET A 1 -34.54 -12.76 -9.97
CA MET A 1 -34.04 -11.37 -9.89
C MET A 1 -32.56 -11.41 -9.59
N LYS A 2 -31.74 -11.55 -10.62
CA LYS A 2 -30.28 -11.79 -10.55
C LYS A 2 -29.61 -10.89 -11.59
N CYS A 3 -28.43 -10.35 -11.24
CA CYS A 3 -27.42 -9.81 -12.15
C CYS A 3 -27.77 -8.58 -13.02
N LYS A 4 -28.11 -7.43 -12.42
CA LYS A 4 -28.07 -6.14 -13.16
C LYS A 4 -27.26 -5.01 -12.53
N ILE A 5 -26.65 -5.20 -11.35
CA ILE A 5 -25.84 -4.15 -10.70
C ILE A 5 -24.33 -4.28 -11.02
N LEU A 6 -23.88 -5.41 -11.58
CA LEU A 6 -22.47 -5.62 -11.93
C LEU A 6 -22.06 -5.01 -13.30
N LEU A 7 -23.01 -4.49 -14.08
CA LEU A 7 -22.75 -3.97 -15.43
C LEU A 7 -22.50 -2.45 -15.50
N VAL A 8 -22.70 -1.72 -14.40
CA VAL A 8 -22.51 -0.25 -14.37
C VAL A 8 -21.07 0.15 -14.01
N LEU A 9 -20.28 -0.76 -13.39
CA LEU A 9 -18.87 -0.54 -13.08
C LEU A 9 -17.89 -1.08 -14.14
N LEU A 10 -18.38 -1.82 -15.15
CA LEU A 10 -17.55 -2.36 -16.24
C LEU A 10 -17.56 -1.49 -17.52
N GLY A 11 -18.36 -0.42 -17.56
CA GLY A 11 -18.59 0.40 -18.76
C GLY A 11 -17.62 1.57 -19.00
N LEU A 12 -16.60 1.76 -18.15
CA LEU A 12 -15.64 2.87 -18.25
C LEU A 12 -14.27 2.47 -18.79
N MET A 13 -14.18 1.33 -19.47
CA MET A 13 -12.93 0.79 -20.01
C MET A 13 -13.02 0.48 -21.51
N LEU A 14 -12.23 1.25 -22.28
CA LEU A 14 -11.70 0.97 -23.62
C LEU A 14 -12.63 1.13 -24.83
N SER A 15 -12.79 2.38 -25.28
CA SER A 15 -12.66 2.69 -26.72
C SER A 15 -11.33 3.40 -26.96
N TYR A 16 -10.23 2.63 -26.95
CA TYR A 16 -9.00 3.10 -27.58
C TYR A 16 -9.17 2.92 -29.08
N VAL A 17 -9.49 4.01 -29.79
CA VAL A 17 -9.16 4.09 -31.21
C VAL A 17 -7.63 4.06 -31.27
N ALA A 18 -7.07 3.00 -31.83
CA ALA A 18 -5.64 2.89 -32.06
C ALA A 18 -5.25 3.87 -33.17
N GLU A 19 -5.01 5.13 -32.82
CA GLU A 19 -4.22 6.01 -33.67
C GLU A 19 -2.81 5.45 -33.74
N ALA A 20 -2.26 5.32 -34.96
CA ALA A 20 -0.90 4.86 -35.17
C ALA A 20 0.07 5.72 -34.35
N GLN A 21 0.59 5.17 -33.27
CA GLN A 21 1.52 5.87 -32.40
C GLN A 21 2.84 6.05 -33.14
N VAL A 22 3.15 7.29 -33.53
CA VAL A 22 4.46 7.66 -34.08
C VAL A 22 5.52 7.22 -33.06
N THR A 23 6.32 6.22 -33.42
CA THR A 23 7.42 5.74 -32.58
C THR A 23 8.56 6.75 -32.65
N SER A 24 8.97 7.23 -31.48
CA SER A 24 10.03 8.24 -31.35
C SER A 24 11.12 7.75 -30.42
N ASP A 25 12.34 7.59 -30.92
CA ASP A 25 13.50 7.25 -30.10
C ASP A 25 14.20 8.54 -29.67
N THR A 26 14.54 8.64 -28.38
CA THR A 26 15.23 9.82 -27.83
C THR A 26 16.61 9.43 -27.30
N ILE A 27 17.65 10.13 -27.73
CA ILE A 27 19.02 10.00 -27.23
C ILE A 27 19.40 11.34 -26.57
N GLN A 28 19.96 11.29 -25.36
CA GLN A 28 20.46 12.47 -24.66
C GLN A 28 21.97 12.40 -24.50
N ILE A 29 22.67 13.44 -24.96
CA ILE A 29 24.11 13.63 -24.78
C ILE A 29 24.30 14.98 -24.07
N ARG A 30 24.56 14.94 -22.76
CA ARG A 30 24.63 16.13 -21.89
C ARG A 30 23.35 16.99 -22.03
N SER A 31 23.49 18.22 -22.55
CA SER A 31 22.41 19.19 -22.74
C SER A 31 21.72 19.09 -24.11
N LEU A 32 22.20 18.23 -25.01
CA LEU A 32 21.63 18.00 -26.33
C LEU A 32 20.73 16.76 -26.32
N ILE A 33 19.49 16.93 -26.78
CA ILE A 33 18.50 15.87 -26.91
C ILE A 33 18.17 15.70 -28.39
N ILE A 34 18.38 14.50 -28.92
CA ILE A 34 18.10 14.12 -30.30
C ILE A 34 16.88 13.20 -30.29
N VAL A 35 15.82 13.63 -30.98
CA VAL A 35 14.61 12.82 -31.18
C VAL A 35 14.59 12.32 -32.61
N ARG A 36 14.62 11.00 -32.79
CA ARG A 36 14.36 10.34 -34.08
C ARG A 36 12.87 10.04 -34.16
N ASN A 37 12.19 10.50 -35.20
CA ASN A 37 10.83 10.12 -35.53
C ASN A 37 10.78 9.42 -36.89
N LYS A 38 9.80 8.54 -37.08
CA LYS A 38 9.46 8.01 -38.40
C LYS A 38 8.29 8.80 -38.98
N ASP A 39 8.46 9.30 -40.21
CA ASP A 39 7.37 9.89 -40.98
C ASP A 39 6.43 8.80 -41.52
N THR A 40 5.26 9.18 -41.99
CA THR A 40 4.25 8.37 -42.72
C THR A 40 4.83 7.54 -43.87
N ARG A 41 5.99 7.96 -44.40
CA ARG A 41 6.76 7.26 -45.44
C ARG A 41 7.90 6.37 -44.89
N ASN A 42 7.88 6.05 -43.60
CA ASN A 42 8.89 5.26 -42.87
C ASN A 42 10.32 5.83 -42.96
N ARG A 43 10.48 7.14 -43.23
CA ARG A 43 11.78 7.82 -43.26
C ARG A 43 12.14 8.35 -41.89
N ASN A 44 13.41 8.24 -41.52
CA ASN A 44 13.92 8.77 -40.26
C ASN A 44 14.06 10.30 -40.36
N THR A 45 13.47 11.02 -39.42
CA THR A 45 13.65 12.46 -39.23
C THR A 45 14.26 12.70 -37.85
N PHE A 46 15.25 13.60 -37.78
CA PHE A 46 15.95 13.92 -36.53
C PHE A 46 15.65 15.36 -36.13
N LYS A 47 15.22 15.57 -34.89
CA LYS A 47 15.07 16.90 -34.30
C LYS A 47 16.03 17.04 -33.13
N MET A 48 16.84 18.09 -33.14
CA MET A 48 17.78 18.41 -32.08
C MET A 48 17.21 19.51 -31.20
N TYR A 49 17.33 19.34 -29.89
CA TYR A 49 16.86 20.29 -28.90
C TYR A 49 17.91 20.47 -27.82
N ASN A 50 17.98 21.68 -27.28
CA ASN A 50 18.62 21.91 -25.98
C ASN A 50 17.64 21.43 -24.89
N ASP A 51 18.12 20.86 -23.80
CA ASP A 51 17.32 20.23 -22.73
C ASP A 51 16.06 21.04 -22.33
N THR A 52 16.22 22.36 -22.09
CA THR A 52 15.09 23.24 -21.75
C THR A 52 14.07 23.40 -22.88
N ALA A 53 14.50 23.48 -24.14
CA ALA A 53 13.60 23.62 -25.29
C ALA A 53 12.84 22.33 -25.59
N TYR A 54 13.51 21.18 -25.43
CA TYR A 54 12.86 19.86 -25.48
C TYR A 54 11.77 19.75 -24.42
N MET A 55 12.12 20.09 -23.18
CA MET A 55 11.18 20.06 -22.06
C MET A 55 9.97 20.99 -22.30
N ARG A 56 10.19 22.22 -22.78
CA ARG A 56 9.08 23.13 -23.13
C ARG A 56 8.13 22.57 -24.18
N ASN A 57 8.63 21.85 -25.19
CA ASN A 57 7.76 21.18 -26.16
C ASN A 57 7.03 19.98 -25.56
N LYS A 58 7.68 19.21 -24.68
CA LYS A 58 7.03 18.12 -23.95
C LYS A 58 5.89 18.62 -23.07
N LEU A 59 6.06 19.78 -22.42
CA LEU A 59 5.02 20.45 -21.63
C LEU A 59 3.80 20.87 -22.47
N LYS A 60 3.82 20.85 -23.81
CA LYS A 60 2.58 21.09 -24.58
C LYS A 60 1.51 20.02 -24.33
N LYS A 61 1.91 18.83 -23.87
CA LYS A 61 0.97 17.76 -23.50
C LYS A 61 0.49 17.97 -22.08
N ASN A 62 -0.82 17.98 -21.89
CA ASN A 62 -1.42 18.07 -20.56
C ASN A 62 -1.39 16.73 -19.81
N LEU A 63 -1.27 15.60 -20.50
CA LEU A 63 -1.22 14.29 -19.88
C LEU A 63 0.14 13.62 -20.15
N HIS A 64 0.77 13.16 -19.08
CA HIS A 64 1.95 12.33 -19.15
C HIS A 64 1.66 10.97 -18.50
N THR A 65 2.23 9.90 -19.06
CA THR A 65 2.09 8.53 -18.54
C THR A 65 3.47 7.94 -18.27
N ARG A 66 3.61 7.25 -17.13
CA ARG A 66 4.75 6.41 -16.77
C ARG A 66 4.24 4.99 -16.54
N PHE A 67 4.93 4.03 -17.11
CA PHE A 67 4.71 2.61 -16.84
C PHE A 67 5.83 2.11 -15.96
N PHE A 68 5.52 1.13 -15.11
CA PHE A 68 6.50 0.47 -14.24
C PHE A 68 7.27 1.48 -13.38
N VAL A 69 6.55 2.21 -12.54
CA VAL A 69 7.13 3.00 -11.46
C VAL A 69 7.33 2.06 -10.27
N PHE A 70 8.50 2.11 -9.66
CA PHE A 70 8.87 1.19 -8.59
C PHE A 70 9.13 1.95 -7.30
N ASP A 71 8.59 1.43 -6.21
CA ASP A 71 8.87 1.92 -4.87
C ASP A 71 9.57 0.83 -4.06
N ILE A 72 10.54 1.23 -3.25
CA ILE A 72 11.12 0.36 -2.21
C ILE A 72 11.14 1.13 -0.90
N GLY A 73 10.76 0.48 0.19
CA GLY A 73 10.71 1.13 1.50
C GLY A 73 10.60 0.19 2.66
N PHE A 74 10.34 0.77 3.82
CA PHE A 74 10.13 0.06 5.07
C PHE A 74 8.70 0.26 5.55
N ASN A 75 8.15 -0.80 6.13
CA ASN A 75 6.83 -0.81 6.75
C ASN A 75 6.96 -0.81 8.27
N ASN A 76 6.02 -0.13 8.89
CA ASN A 76 5.71 -0.32 10.30
C ASN A 76 4.21 -0.05 10.51
N TYR A 77 3.75 -0.05 11.75
CA TYR A 77 2.40 0.38 12.07
C TYR A 77 2.37 1.11 13.42
N ILE A 78 1.33 1.92 13.62
CA ILE A 78 0.96 2.43 14.94
C ILE A 78 -0.06 1.47 15.54
N ASP A 79 0.21 0.96 16.75
CA ASP A 79 -0.66 0.00 17.42
C ASP A 79 -1.50 0.71 18.48
N ARG A 80 -2.83 0.61 18.35
CA ARG A 80 -3.81 1.17 19.30
C ARG A 80 -4.65 0.10 20.00
N SER A 81 -4.28 -1.17 19.87
CA SER A 81 -5.06 -2.29 20.38
C SER A 81 -5.21 -2.28 21.91
N GLN A 82 -6.34 -2.75 22.43
CA GLN A 82 -6.65 -2.71 23.87
C GLN A 82 -6.05 -3.89 24.66
N TYR A 83 -4.73 -3.92 24.82
CA TYR A 83 -4.02 -5.01 25.51
C TYR A 83 -4.41 -5.19 26.99
N GLY A 84 -4.66 -4.10 27.72
CA GLY A 84 -5.08 -4.16 29.13
C GLY A 84 -6.42 -4.87 29.30
N SER A 85 -7.41 -4.48 28.49
CA SER A 85 -8.74 -5.11 28.45
C SER A 85 -8.66 -6.58 27.99
N ALA A 86 -7.78 -6.89 27.02
CA ALA A 86 -7.56 -8.27 26.57
C ALA A 86 -6.96 -9.17 27.66
N MET A 87 -6.04 -8.65 28.47
CA MET A 87 -5.52 -9.37 29.65
C MET A 87 -6.64 -9.70 30.65
N VAL A 88 -7.56 -8.76 30.90
CA VAL A 88 -8.69 -9.00 31.82
C VAL A 88 -9.60 -10.09 31.26
N ALA A 89 -9.93 -10.04 29.97
CA ALA A 89 -10.71 -11.06 29.28
C ALA A 89 -10.06 -12.46 29.33
N ALA A 90 -8.72 -12.52 29.27
CA ALA A 90 -7.94 -13.74 29.41
C ALA A 90 -7.97 -14.34 30.83
N ARG A 91 -8.01 -13.49 31.87
CA ARG A 91 -8.05 -13.92 33.28
C ARG A 91 -9.44 -14.34 33.75
N TYR A 92 -10.49 -13.72 33.21
CA TYR A 92 -11.87 -13.93 33.63
C TYR A 92 -12.80 -14.26 32.46
N PRO A 93 -12.61 -15.42 31.80
CA PRO A 93 -13.34 -15.76 30.57
C PRO A 93 -14.87 -15.85 30.76
N TYR A 94 -15.34 -16.20 31.97
CA TYR A 94 -16.77 -16.34 32.28
C TYR A 94 -17.48 -15.00 32.58
N ASN A 95 -16.74 -13.95 32.98
CA ASN A 95 -17.29 -12.65 33.35
C ASN A 95 -17.32 -11.63 32.18
N ASN A 96 -17.08 -12.07 30.94
CA ASN A 96 -17.08 -11.20 29.76
C ASN A 96 -18.44 -10.54 29.45
N TYR A 97 -19.49 -10.80 30.24
CA TYR A 97 -20.78 -10.09 30.21
C TYR A 97 -20.76 -8.70 30.86
N GLY A 98 -19.68 -8.29 31.56
CA GLY A 98 -19.66 -7.06 32.38
C GLY A 98 -18.67 -5.96 31.97
N LEU A 99 -17.92 -6.13 30.87
CA LEU A 99 -16.90 -5.17 30.40
C LEU A 99 -17.27 -4.51 29.06
N GLN A 100 -18.57 -4.34 28.83
CA GLN A 100 -19.07 -3.32 27.91
C GLN A 100 -19.17 -2.04 28.74
N GLY A 101 -18.43 -0.99 28.34
CA GLY A 101 -18.42 0.29 29.03
C GLY A 101 -19.83 0.74 29.40
N SER A 102 -19.97 1.36 30.58
CA SER A 102 -21.21 1.85 31.17
C SER A 102 -22.31 2.19 30.15
N ILE A 103 -23.46 1.53 30.33
CA ILE A 103 -24.80 1.71 29.73
C ILE A 103 -25.18 0.69 28.64
N ALA A 104 -26.32 0.03 28.93
CA ALA A 104 -27.21 -0.79 28.11
C ALA A 104 -26.92 -2.30 28.02
N THR A 105 -27.54 -3.00 28.98
CA THR A 105 -28.11 -4.34 28.89
C THR A 105 -28.89 -4.54 27.58
N THR A 106 -28.42 -5.44 26.71
CA THR A 106 -29.27 -6.36 25.92
C THR A 106 -28.50 -7.64 25.62
N ASN A 107 -29.08 -8.79 25.99
CA ASN A 107 -28.61 -10.15 25.71
C ASN A 107 -28.73 -10.49 24.21
N ASP A 108 -28.08 -9.72 23.35
CA ASP A 108 -28.00 -10.00 21.93
C ASP A 108 -26.52 -10.03 21.56
N GLN A 109 -25.97 -11.24 21.37
CA GLN A 109 -24.58 -11.49 21.00
C GLN A 109 -24.36 -11.05 19.55
N THR A 110 -24.40 -9.74 19.29
CA THR A 110 -24.07 -9.18 17.99
C THR A 110 -22.55 -9.12 17.87
N TYR A 111 -21.95 -10.15 17.27
CA TYR A 111 -20.54 -10.10 16.88
C TYR A 111 -20.41 -9.04 15.78
N TYR A 112 -20.00 -7.82 16.17
CA TYR A 112 -19.68 -6.80 15.20
C TYR A 112 -18.49 -7.28 14.36
N LYS A 113 -18.60 -7.14 13.04
CA LYS A 113 -17.51 -7.45 12.10
C LYS A 113 -16.22 -6.67 12.42
N TYR A 114 -16.33 -5.54 13.13
CA TYR A 114 -15.25 -4.62 13.50
C TYR A 114 -15.15 -4.44 15.02
N ASP A 115 -14.92 -5.52 15.77
CA ASP A 115 -14.71 -5.46 17.23
C ASP A 115 -13.23 -5.29 17.59
N TYR A 116 -12.84 -4.06 17.98
CA TYR A 116 -11.49 -3.73 18.48
C TYR A 116 -11.42 -3.61 20.01
N THR A 117 -12.41 -4.15 20.73
CA THR A 117 -12.38 -4.22 22.19
C THR A 117 -11.32 -5.20 22.69
N GLY A 118 -11.03 -5.19 23.99
CA GLY A 118 -10.18 -6.20 24.61
C GLY A 118 -10.67 -7.64 24.41
N VAL A 119 -11.99 -7.85 24.37
CA VAL A 119 -12.58 -9.17 24.13
C VAL A 119 -12.34 -9.61 22.68
N GLY A 120 -12.56 -8.72 21.72
CA GLY A 120 -12.22 -8.96 20.31
C GLY A 120 -10.73 -9.25 20.11
N LEU A 121 -9.86 -8.50 20.78
CA LEU A 121 -8.41 -8.71 20.74
C LEU A 121 -8.01 -10.07 21.35
N ASN A 122 -8.56 -10.45 22.51
CA ASN A 122 -8.28 -11.75 23.12
C ASN A 122 -8.89 -12.90 22.30
N THR A 123 -10.00 -12.68 21.59
CA THR A 123 -10.57 -13.68 20.68
C THR A 123 -9.66 -13.89 19.46
N PHE A 124 -9.11 -12.80 18.92
CA PHE A 124 -8.21 -12.84 17.77
C PHE A 124 -6.80 -13.35 18.13
N ALA A 125 -6.28 -13.01 19.31
CA ALA A 125 -4.96 -13.41 19.77
C ALA A 125 -5.02 -13.93 21.22
N PRO A 126 -5.61 -15.13 21.42
CA PRO A 126 -5.90 -15.64 22.75
C PRO A 126 -4.63 -15.90 23.55
N ARG A 127 -4.65 -15.50 24.83
CA ARG A 127 -3.56 -15.74 25.78
C ARG A 127 -4.10 -16.24 27.11
N ALA A 128 -3.28 -17.00 27.83
CA ALA A 128 -3.59 -17.39 29.20
C ALA A 128 -3.44 -16.18 30.13
N GLY A 129 -4.23 -16.11 31.19
CA GLY A 129 -4.14 -15.03 32.18
C GLY A 129 -2.77 -14.92 32.90
N SER A 130 -2.01 -16.02 32.92
CA SER A 130 -0.62 -16.11 33.42
C SER A 130 0.40 -15.51 32.44
N GLU A 131 0.10 -15.49 31.15
CA GLU A 131 0.96 -14.95 30.08
C GLU A 131 0.18 -13.97 29.20
N PRO A 132 -0.18 -12.78 29.73
CA PRO A 132 -1.08 -11.88 29.05
C PRO A 132 -0.52 -11.40 27.71
N LEU A 133 -1.44 -11.07 26.79
CA LEU A 133 -1.09 -10.45 25.53
C LEU A 133 -0.52 -9.05 25.77
N THR A 134 0.62 -8.74 25.16
CA THR A 134 1.27 -7.42 25.27
C THR A 134 1.61 -6.88 23.88
N PRO A 135 1.82 -5.56 23.73
CA PRO A 135 2.25 -4.97 22.45
C PRO A 135 3.54 -5.59 21.89
N SER A 136 4.40 -6.13 22.77
CA SER A 136 5.66 -6.77 22.37
C SER A 136 5.47 -8.00 21.49
N GLU A 137 4.27 -8.59 21.53
CA GLU A 137 3.92 -9.80 20.76
C GLU A 137 3.94 -9.56 19.26
N PHE A 138 3.51 -8.37 18.84
CA PHE A 138 3.41 -8.03 17.42
C PHE A 138 4.59 -7.20 16.93
N LYS A 139 5.49 -6.76 17.82
CA LYS A 139 6.64 -5.91 17.50
C LYS A 139 7.34 -6.36 16.21
N LEU A 140 7.49 -5.41 15.30
CA LEU A 140 8.17 -5.63 14.03
C LEU A 140 9.68 -5.40 14.14
N ILE A 141 10.43 -6.12 13.32
CA ILE A 141 11.83 -5.83 13.02
C ILE A 141 11.84 -4.85 11.83
N THR A 142 11.77 -3.55 12.12
CA THR A 142 11.58 -2.48 11.10
C THR A 142 12.53 -2.60 9.91
N GLY A 143 13.83 -2.80 10.11
CA GLY A 143 14.80 -2.97 9.02
C GLY A 143 14.61 -4.22 8.14
N LYS A 144 13.74 -5.16 8.54
CA LYS A 144 13.39 -6.37 7.77
C LYS A 144 11.93 -6.37 7.30
N SER A 145 11.14 -5.38 7.70
CA SER A 145 9.77 -5.15 7.23
C SER A 145 9.81 -4.24 6.01
N ILE A 146 9.94 -4.84 4.83
CA ILE A 146 10.16 -4.11 3.57
C ILE A 146 8.89 -4.13 2.71
N ASN A 147 8.58 -3.02 2.06
CA ASN A 147 7.64 -3.01 0.95
C ASN A 147 8.31 -2.79 -0.40
N VAL A 148 7.67 -3.35 -1.42
CA VAL A 148 7.95 -3.10 -2.82
C VAL A 148 6.62 -2.77 -3.49
N ASN A 149 6.50 -1.62 -4.15
CA ASN A 149 5.30 -1.28 -4.91
C ASN A 149 5.64 -1.23 -6.39
N VAL A 150 4.72 -1.71 -7.22
CA VAL A 150 4.83 -1.67 -8.68
C VAL A 150 3.60 -0.96 -9.23
N TRP A 151 3.78 0.27 -9.71
CA TRP A 151 2.74 1.01 -10.41
C TRP A 151 2.78 0.65 -11.87
N LEU A 152 1.77 -0.11 -12.32
CA LEU A 152 1.63 -0.54 -13.70
C LEU A 152 1.46 0.67 -14.61
N MET A 153 0.65 1.64 -14.16
CA MET A 153 0.43 2.90 -14.85
C MET A 153 0.32 4.02 -13.83
N MET A 154 1.05 5.11 -14.07
CA MET A 154 0.93 6.36 -13.34
C MET A 154 0.71 7.48 -14.36
N GLN A 155 -0.28 8.34 -14.13
CA GLN A 155 -0.61 9.45 -15.01
C GLN A 155 -0.52 10.77 -14.25
N ARG A 156 0.08 11.79 -14.89
CA ARG A 156 0.17 13.16 -14.40
C ARG A 156 -0.60 14.06 -15.37
N LEU A 157 -1.73 14.57 -14.92
CA LEU A 157 -2.56 15.54 -15.63
C LEU A 157 -2.21 16.95 -15.16
N ASN A 158 -1.80 17.81 -16.08
CA ASN A 158 -1.56 19.22 -15.81
C ASN A 158 -2.88 19.96 -15.55
N LEU A 159 -2.95 20.67 -14.43
CA LEU A 159 -4.07 21.54 -14.08
C LEU A 159 -3.74 23.00 -14.36
N ARG A 160 -2.51 23.44 -14.05
CA ARG A 160 -2.10 24.84 -14.24
C ARG A 160 -0.60 24.98 -14.50
N LYS A 161 -0.26 25.44 -15.71
CA LYS A 161 1.10 25.82 -16.14
C LYS A 161 2.17 24.75 -15.84
N HIS A 162 1.78 23.47 -15.72
CA HIS A 162 2.59 22.32 -15.30
C HIS A 162 3.21 22.43 -13.90
N LYS A 163 2.88 23.50 -13.17
CA LYS A 163 3.29 23.68 -11.78
C LYS A 163 2.32 23.01 -10.81
N LEU A 164 1.06 22.90 -11.19
CA LEU A 164 0.05 22.17 -10.43
C LEU A 164 -0.52 21.06 -11.32
N ASN A 165 -0.46 19.84 -10.82
CA ASN A 165 -0.86 18.64 -11.52
C ASN A 165 -1.71 17.73 -10.63
N LEU A 166 -2.53 16.89 -11.25
CA LEU A 166 -3.19 15.76 -10.63
C LEU A 166 -2.44 14.48 -11.01
N ILE A 167 -2.06 13.67 -10.03
CA ILE A 167 -1.46 12.36 -10.24
C ILE A 167 -2.44 11.29 -9.81
N TYR A 168 -2.66 10.31 -10.68
CA TYR A 168 -3.39 9.09 -10.34
C TYR A 168 -2.68 7.87 -10.94
N ALA A 169 -2.82 6.73 -10.28
CA ALA A 169 -2.10 5.53 -10.69
C ALA A 169 -2.91 4.26 -10.45
N LEU A 170 -2.44 3.16 -11.01
CA LEU A 170 -2.88 1.81 -10.68
C LEU A 170 -1.63 0.96 -10.42
N GLY A 171 -1.57 0.31 -9.26
CA GLY A 171 -0.40 -0.47 -8.88
C GLY A 171 -0.66 -1.52 -7.83
N LEU A 172 0.35 -2.36 -7.63
CA LEU A 172 0.38 -3.39 -6.59
C LEU A 172 1.32 -2.95 -5.49
N GLU A 173 0.81 -2.87 -4.26
CA GLU A 173 1.60 -2.62 -3.06
C GLU A 173 1.84 -3.93 -2.32
N MET A 174 3.12 -4.33 -2.23
CA MET A 174 3.52 -5.59 -1.63
C MET A 174 4.26 -5.33 -0.33
N ASN A 175 3.59 -5.53 0.80
CA ASN A 175 4.10 -5.22 2.12
C ASN A 175 4.53 -6.49 2.83
N ASN A 176 5.72 -6.48 3.45
CA ASN A 176 6.14 -7.51 4.38
C ASN A 176 6.26 -6.91 5.77
N TYR A 177 5.69 -7.61 6.75
CA TYR A 177 5.80 -7.31 8.18
C TYR A 177 6.58 -8.46 8.85
N ARG A 178 7.79 -8.19 9.31
CA ARG A 178 8.67 -9.18 9.96
C ARG A 178 8.48 -9.10 11.47
N TYR A 179 7.89 -10.12 12.08
CA TYR A 179 7.67 -10.18 13.52
C TYR A 179 8.96 -10.55 14.26
N ALA A 180 9.19 -9.91 15.41
CA ALA A 180 10.28 -10.24 16.31
C ALA A 180 9.98 -11.49 17.15
N ARG A 181 8.70 -11.70 17.50
CA ARG A 181 8.23 -12.87 18.24
C ARG A 181 7.81 -14.03 17.33
N ASN A 182 7.82 -15.23 17.89
CA ASN A 182 7.33 -16.43 17.24
C ASN A 182 5.83 -16.55 17.41
N ILE A 183 5.10 -15.85 16.54
CA ILE A 183 3.64 -15.95 16.43
C ILE A 183 3.24 -16.71 15.17
N SER A 184 2.17 -17.47 15.28
CA SER A 184 1.58 -18.22 14.17
C SER A 184 0.14 -17.82 14.00
N TYR A 185 -0.21 -17.45 12.76
CA TYR A 185 -1.61 -17.37 12.37
C TYR A 185 -2.13 -18.79 12.18
N LYS A 186 -3.21 -19.13 12.86
CA LYS A 186 -3.97 -20.37 12.67
C LYS A 186 -5.18 -20.02 11.81
N PRO A 187 -5.23 -20.47 10.55
CA PRO A 187 -6.40 -20.33 9.69
C PRO A 187 -7.64 -20.89 10.36
N GLY A 188 -8.77 -20.22 10.16
CA GLY A 188 -10.05 -20.60 10.74
C GLY A 188 -11.06 -19.47 10.65
N TYR A 189 -12.30 -19.79 10.99
CA TYR A 189 -13.39 -18.83 11.14
C TYR A 189 -13.91 -18.94 12.59
N PRO A 190 -13.31 -18.22 13.56
CA PRO A 190 -12.38 -17.11 13.41
C PRO A 190 -10.90 -17.51 13.24
N THR A 191 -10.12 -16.64 12.58
CA THR A 191 -8.66 -16.76 12.51
C THR A 191 -8.07 -16.40 13.87
N GLN A 192 -7.03 -17.10 14.31
CA GLN A 192 -6.36 -16.82 15.58
C GLN A 192 -4.87 -16.59 15.41
N ILE A 193 -4.28 -15.81 16.32
CA ILE A 193 -2.82 -15.63 16.43
C ILE A 193 -2.34 -16.18 17.77
N VAL A 194 -1.57 -17.25 17.72
CA VAL A 194 -1.02 -17.91 18.90
C VAL A 194 0.48 -17.70 18.99
N ARG A 195 1.01 -17.71 20.20
CA ARG A 195 2.46 -17.85 20.41
C ARG A 195 2.83 -19.28 20.10
N ASP A 196 3.82 -19.46 19.23
CA ASP A 196 4.30 -20.79 18.87
C ASP A 196 5.42 -21.22 19.82
N THR A 197 5.54 -22.52 20.05
CA THR A 197 6.65 -23.10 20.84
C THR A 197 7.92 -23.23 20.01
N ILE A 198 7.80 -23.08 18.69
CA ILE A 198 8.89 -23.21 17.72
C ILE A 198 9.58 -21.87 17.49
N ASP A 199 10.90 -21.90 17.44
CA ASP A 199 11.72 -20.73 17.14
C ASP A 199 11.84 -20.48 15.63
N PHE A 200 11.44 -19.28 15.21
CA PHE A 200 11.46 -18.90 13.79
C PHE A 200 12.62 -17.95 13.47
N SER A 201 13.60 -18.46 12.72
CA SER A 201 14.62 -17.62 12.06
C SER A 201 14.01 -16.60 11.09
N LYS A 202 12.81 -16.88 10.56
CA LYS A 202 12.00 -15.96 9.76
C LYS A 202 10.52 -16.13 10.03
N ASN A 203 9.90 -15.16 10.68
CA ASN A 203 8.46 -15.04 10.84
C ASN A 203 7.95 -13.74 10.20
N LYS A 204 7.13 -13.85 9.14
CA LYS A 204 6.59 -12.67 8.46
C LYS A 204 5.16 -12.86 7.94
N LEU A 205 4.41 -11.77 7.95
CA LEU A 205 3.14 -11.61 7.23
C LEU A 205 3.37 -10.80 5.97
N TYR A 206 2.84 -11.27 4.85
CA TYR A 206 2.84 -10.59 3.56
C TYR A 206 1.41 -10.16 3.22
N THR A 207 1.26 -8.91 2.80
CA THR A 207 0.01 -8.39 2.23
C THR A 207 0.27 -7.77 0.86
N GLY A 208 -0.62 -8.04 -0.09
CA GLY A 208 -0.60 -7.51 -1.44
C GLY A 208 -1.92 -6.78 -1.71
N TYR A 209 -1.86 -5.47 -1.92
CA TYR A 209 -3.01 -4.64 -2.27
C TYR A 209 -2.93 -4.17 -3.72
N LEU A 210 -4.04 -4.23 -4.44
CA LEU A 210 -4.22 -3.48 -5.68
C LEU A 210 -4.73 -2.08 -5.31
N SER A 211 -3.99 -1.05 -5.68
CA SER A 211 -4.18 0.30 -5.15
C SER A 211 -4.23 1.36 -6.24
N VAL A 212 -5.01 2.40 -5.93
CA VAL A 212 -5.25 3.58 -6.76
C VAL A 212 -5.03 4.82 -5.91
N PRO A 213 -3.87 5.49 -6.02
CA PRO A 213 -3.65 6.79 -5.41
C PRO A 213 -4.23 7.91 -6.28
N LEU A 214 -4.66 8.98 -5.61
CA LEU A 214 -5.08 10.25 -6.20
C LEU A 214 -4.40 11.38 -5.41
N MET A 215 -3.51 12.12 -6.07
CA MET A 215 -2.66 13.12 -5.44
C MET A 215 -2.67 14.44 -6.19
N LEU A 216 -2.69 15.55 -5.47
CA LEU A 216 -2.28 16.84 -6.01
C LEU A 216 -0.76 16.93 -5.97
N ASN A 217 -0.17 17.41 -7.05
CA ASN A 217 1.28 17.53 -7.23
C ASN A 217 1.65 18.96 -7.58
N TYR A 218 2.62 19.50 -6.85
CA TYR A 218 3.29 20.74 -7.16
C TYR A 218 4.67 20.46 -7.75
N ASN A 219 5.01 21.15 -8.84
CA ASN A 219 6.34 21.15 -9.44
C ASN A 219 6.84 22.61 -9.55
N SER A 220 7.96 22.89 -8.88
CA SER A 220 8.56 24.23 -8.84
C SER A 220 9.11 24.70 -10.19
N ASN A 221 9.71 23.81 -10.98
CA ASN A 221 10.35 24.13 -12.25
C ASN A 221 10.11 23.06 -13.33
N PRO A 222 8.96 23.08 -14.00
CA PRO A 222 8.62 22.08 -15.02
C PRO A 222 9.56 22.10 -16.24
N ALA A 223 10.22 23.22 -16.51
CA ALA A 223 11.13 23.38 -17.64
C ALA A 223 12.53 22.80 -17.38
N ARG A 224 12.88 22.55 -16.11
CA ARG A 224 14.17 21.95 -15.68
C ARG A 224 13.93 20.88 -14.61
N PRO A 225 13.40 19.70 -14.96
CA PRO A 225 13.03 18.65 -14.00
C PRO A 225 14.18 18.20 -13.09
N SER A 226 15.41 18.17 -13.61
CA SER A 226 16.61 17.80 -12.83
C SER A 226 16.92 18.75 -11.67
N ARG A 227 16.34 19.95 -11.65
CA ARG A 227 16.47 20.96 -10.60
C ARG A 227 15.11 21.40 -10.06
N ALA A 228 14.08 20.58 -10.26
CA ALA A 228 12.75 20.84 -9.76
C ALA A 228 12.58 20.17 -8.39
N PHE A 229 12.16 20.98 -7.41
CA PHE A 229 11.46 20.47 -6.25
C PHE A 229 10.04 20.05 -6.65
N GLU A 230 9.63 18.88 -6.18
CA GLU A 230 8.29 18.34 -6.34
C GLU A 230 7.72 17.91 -4.98
N ALA A 231 6.44 18.19 -4.77
CA ALA A 231 5.70 17.72 -3.62
C ALA A 231 4.33 17.22 -4.08
N SER A 232 3.90 16.06 -3.60
CA SER A 232 2.59 15.49 -3.87
C SER A 232 1.92 15.07 -2.58
N PHE A 233 0.60 15.24 -2.50
CA PHE A 233 -0.20 14.82 -1.37
C PHE A 233 -1.59 14.40 -1.83
N GLY A 234 -2.16 13.36 -1.21
CA GLY A 234 -3.53 12.96 -1.44
C GLY A 234 -3.91 11.68 -0.73
N VAL A 235 -4.85 10.96 -1.33
CA VAL A 235 -5.47 9.75 -0.77
C VAL A 235 -5.20 8.55 -1.66
N MET A 236 -5.31 7.35 -1.09
CA MET A 236 -5.12 6.11 -1.80
C MET A 236 -6.12 5.07 -1.30
N GLY A 237 -6.88 4.50 -2.23
CA GLY A 237 -7.73 3.35 -1.98
C GLY A 237 -7.04 2.08 -2.46
N GLY A 238 -7.22 0.96 -1.76
CA GLY A 238 -6.71 -0.33 -2.19
C GLY A 238 -7.57 -1.51 -1.75
N TYR A 239 -7.47 -2.60 -2.50
CA TYR A 239 -8.16 -3.87 -2.23
C TYR A 239 -7.16 -5.00 -2.04
N LEU A 240 -7.33 -5.82 -0.99
CA LEU A 240 -6.46 -6.94 -0.68
C LEU A 240 -6.62 -8.03 -1.75
N VAL A 241 -5.56 -8.27 -2.51
CA VAL A 241 -5.53 -9.32 -3.55
C VAL A 241 -4.77 -10.57 -3.13
N LYS A 242 -3.89 -10.45 -2.13
CA LYS A 242 -3.09 -11.58 -1.65
C LYS A 242 -2.64 -11.39 -0.22
N ALA A 243 -2.72 -12.45 0.57
CA ALA A 243 -2.12 -12.52 1.89
C ALA A 243 -1.43 -13.86 2.11
N ARG A 244 -0.33 -13.84 2.86
CA ARG A 244 0.50 -15.03 3.08
C ARG A 244 1.38 -14.88 4.32
N THR A 245 1.41 -15.88 5.20
CA THR A 245 2.47 -16.01 6.20
C THR A 245 3.65 -16.80 5.64
N LYS A 246 4.86 -16.46 6.06
CA LYS A 246 6.07 -17.24 5.77
C LYS A 246 6.85 -17.41 7.07
N GLN A 247 6.99 -18.65 7.48
CA GLN A 247 7.73 -19.07 8.65
C GLN A 247 8.91 -19.95 8.23
N VAL A 248 10.05 -19.81 8.91
CA VAL A 248 11.24 -20.64 8.70
C VAL A 248 11.78 -21.05 10.07
N SER A 249 11.81 -22.35 10.32
CA SER A 249 12.41 -22.97 11.51
C SER A 249 13.34 -24.12 11.11
N GLU A 250 14.05 -24.70 12.07
CA GLU A 250 14.92 -25.87 11.84
C GLU A 250 14.10 -27.14 11.66
N GLU A 251 13.02 -27.27 12.43
CA GLU A 251 12.15 -28.45 12.53
C GLU A 251 11.29 -28.66 11.27
N TYR A 252 10.71 -27.58 10.75
CA TYR A 252 9.78 -27.64 9.61
C TYR A 252 10.30 -26.97 8.34
N GLY A 253 11.53 -26.44 8.38
CA GLY A 253 12.08 -25.69 7.27
C GLY A 253 11.20 -24.49 6.90
N LYS A 254 10.97 -24.29 5.61
CA LYS A 254 10.26 -23.11 5.07
C LYS A 254 8.79 -23.41 4.80
N VAL A 255 7.91 -22.94 5.68
CA VAL A 255 6.46 -23.05 5.53
C VAL A 255 5.87 -21.73 5.02
N LYS A 256 4.92 -21.83 4.09
CA LYS A 256 4.17 -20.70 3.56
C LYS A 256 2.68 -21.05 3.56
N GLN A 257 1.87 -20.22 4.19
CA GLN A 257 0.42 -20.44 4.24
C GLN A 257 -0.29 -19.24 3.63
N ASN A 258 -1.19 -19.49 2.69
CA ASN A 258 -2.03 -18.45 2.11
C ASN A 258 -3.40 -18.55 2.78
N ASP A 259 -3.88 -17.41 3.27
CA ASP A 259 -5.21 -17.23 3.85
C ASP A 259 -5.48 -15.72 3.90
N GLU A 260 -6.69 -15.32 4.27
CA GLU A 260 -7.07 -13.91 4.48
C GLU A 260 -6.53 -13.38 5.82
N PHE A 261 -6.25 -14.24 6.81
CA PHE A 261 -5.66 -13.89 8.10
C PHE A 261 -6.36 -12.75 8.86
N ASN A 262 -7.69 -12.65 8.71
CA ASN A 262 -8.48 -11.54 9.22
C ASN A 262 -7.96 -10.15 8.79
N LEU A 263 -7.32 -10.05 7.62
CA LEU A 263 -6.80 -8.78 7.11
C LEU A 263 -7.92 -7.94 6.50
N ASN A 264 -7.82 -6.63 6.69
CA ASN A 264 -8.78 -5.71 6.10
C ASN A 264 -8.69 -5.73 4.58
N LYS A 265 -9.82 -6.08 3.95
CA LYS A 265 -9.92 -6.17 2.48
C LYS A 265 -9.83 -4.80 1.83
N TRP A 266 -10.31 -3.76 2.49
CA TRP A 266 -10.30 -2.39 1.98
C TRP A 266 -9.28 -1.56 2.74
N ARG A 267 -8.41 -0.89 2.01
CA ARG A 267 -7.42 0.01 2.60
C ARG A 267 -7.66 1.43 2.12
N LEU A 268 -7.85 2.35 3.06
CA LEU A 268 -7.82 3.78 2.79
C LEU A 268 -6.56 4.35 3.43
N ALA A 269 -5.78 5.13 2.69
CA ALA A 269 -4.53 5.70 3.16
C ALA A 269 -4.36 7.15 2.69
N LEU A 270 -3.62 7.94 3.48
CA LEU A 270 -2.97 9.15 3.00
C LEU A 270 -1.68 8.76 2.28
N THR A 271 -1.38 9.45 1.18
CA THR A 271 -0.17 9.25 0.40
C THR A 271 0.50 10.58 0.10
N SER A 272 1.81 10.60 0.18
CA SER A 272 2.63 11.79 0.00
C SER A 272 3.92 11.45 -0.73
N GLU A 273 4.44 12.42 -1.48
CA GLU A 273 5.71 12.32 -2.18
C GLU A 273 6.44 13.66 -2.08
N ILE A 274 7.75 13.61 -1.86
CA ILE A 274 8.63 14.77 -1.91
C ILE A 274 9.87 14.38 -2.72
N GLY A 275 10.29 15.23 -3.64
CA GLY A 275 11.40 14.94 -4.52
C GLY A 275 12.19 16.17 -4.89
N TYR A 276 13.46 15.93 -5.20
CA TYR A 276 14.33 16.90 -5.84
C TYR A 276 15.10 16.22 -6.97
N GLY A 277 14.83 16.63 -8.21
CA GLY A 277 15.42 16.01 -9.38
C GLY A 277 15.07 14.51 -9.48
N PRO A 278 16.07 13.60 -9.64
CA PRO A 278 15.81 12.17 -9.86
C PRO A 278 15.43 11.39 -8.60
N VAL A 279 15.63 11.97 -7.39
CA VAL A 279 15.39 11.28 -6.13
C VAL A 279 14.04 11.71 -5.56
N LYS A 280 13.20 10.71 -5.25
CA LYS A 280 11.87 10.90 -4.66
C LYS A 280 11.71 10.03 -3.44
N LEU A 281 11.23 10.64 -2.38
CA LEU A 281 10.78 9.97 -1.17
C LEU A 281 9.25 9.93 -1.19
N TYR A 282 8.68 8.78 -0.84
CA TYR A 282 7.24 8.64 -0.65
C TYR A 282 6.95 8.23 0.79
N GLY A 283 5.75 8.59 1.25
CA GLY A 283 5.21 8.19 2.53
C GLY A 283 3.73 7.85 2.39
N ASN A 284 3.33 6.69 2.90
CA ASN A 284 1.94 6.25 2.95
C ASN A 284 1.54 6.00 4.41
N PHE A 285 0.36 6.45 4.80
CA PHE A 285 -0.20 6.24 6.14
C PHE A 285 -1.63 5.71 6.03
N SER A 286 -1.88 4.50 6.51
CA SER A 286 -3.20 3.86 6.47
C SER A 286 -4.14 4.52 7.47
N LEU A 287 -5.32 4.89 7.01
CA LEU A 287 -6.45 5.38 7.81
C LEU A 287 -7.36 4.22 8.26
N THR A 288 -7.20 3.03 7.68
CA THR A 288 -7.87 1.80 8.11
C THR A 288 -6.90 0.87 8.83
N PRO A 289 -7.35 0.12 9.85
CA PRO A 289 -6.53 -0.91 10.49
C PRO A 289 -6.12 -2.04 9.53
N LEU A 290 -5.03 -2.73 9.86
CA LEU A 290 -4.49 -3.87 9.11
C LEU A 290 -5.40 -5.09 9.19
N HIS A 291 -5.98 -5.34 10.36
CA HIS A 291 -6.91 -6.44 10.60
C HIS A 291 -8.34 -5.91 10.64
N ASP A 292 -9.33 -6.76 10.33
CA ASP A 292 -10.75 -6.38 10.36
C ASP A 292 -11.28 -6.24 11.80
N TYR A 293 -10.74 -7.01 12.75
CA TYR A 293 -11.07 -6.92 14.18
C TYR A 293 -9.90 -7.34 15.07
N GLY A 294 -10.01 -7.08 16.38
CA GLY A 294 -9.05 -7.45 17.41
C GLY A 294 -7.82 -6.54 17.45
N LEU A 295 -6.95 -6.61 16.43
CA LEU A 295 -5.76 -5.77 16.33
C LEU A 295 -6.05 -4.46 15.61
N GLU A 296 -5.93 -3.34 16.33
CA GLU A 296 -6.13 -1.99 15.81
C GLU A 296 -4.78 -1.37 15.41
N GLN A 297 -4.16 -1.95 14.38
CA GLN A 297 -2.85 -1.54 13.89
C GLN A 297 -2.98 -0.74 12.60
N TYR A 298 -2.43 0.48 12.55
CA TYR A 298 -2.48 1.37 11.38
C TYR A 298 -1.14 1.37 10.64
N PRO A 299 -1.02 0.67 9.50
CA PRO A 299 0.24 0.58 8.77
C PRO A 299 0.71 1.91 8.18
N PHE A 300 2.01 2.12 8.15
CA PHE A 300 2.64 3.18 7.38
C PHE A 300 3.89 2.66 6.69
N SER A 301 4.24 3.29 5.56
CA SER A 301 5.44 2.98 4.81
C SER A 301 6.15 4.24 4.35
N ILE A 302 7.48 4.18 4.33
CA ILE A 302 8.36 5.27 3.88
C ILE A 302 9.46 4.67 3.03
N GLY A 303 9.79 5.32 1.92
CA GLY A 303 10.86 4.83 1.05
C GLY A 303 11.14 5.72 -0.15
N PHE A 304 11.80 5.13 -1.14
CA PHE A 304 12.19 5.79 -2.38
C PHE A 304 11.32 5.34 -3.57
N ARG A 305 11.05 6.28 -4.48
CA ARG A 305 10.34 6.04 -5.74
C ARG A 305 11.28 6.23 -6.93
N PHE A 306 11.26 5.28 -7.85
CA PHE A 306 12.05 5.26 -9.07
C PHE A 306 11.17 5.27 -10.30
N ASN A 307 11.62 5.94 -11.37
CA ASN A 307 10.88 6.12 -12.62
C ASN A 307 9.54 6.87 -12.45
N GLY A 308 9.37 7.58 -11.33
CA GLY A 308 8.27 8.52 -11.09
C GLY A 308 8.35 9.75 -12.00
N PHE A 309 7.32 10.57 -11.94
CA PHE A 309 7.20 11.76 -12.79
C PHE A 309 8.12 12.92 -12.43
#